data_AF-C6I0N9-F1
#
_entry.id   AF-C6I0N9-F1
#
_cell.length_a   1.000
_cell.length_b   1.000
_cell.length_c   1.000
_cell.angle_alpha   90.00
_cell.angle_beta   90.00
_cell.angle_gamma   90.00
#
_symmetry.space_group_name_H-M   'P 1'
#
loop_
_entity.id
_entity.type
_entity.pdbx_description
1 polymer ?
#
loop_
_entity_poly.entity_id
_entity_poly.type
_entity_poly.pdbx_seq_one_letter_code
_entity_poly.pdbx_strand_id
1 'polypeptide(L)'
;MIVIDRRDHIGGNSYDEKDHHSILIHKCDPHVFYTNLVEVYKYLSNFTEWYPYEHHILTSVNGMLLPIPINLDTINKLYSLNLNE
;
A
#
# COMPACT_ATOMS: atom_id res chain seq x y z
N MET A 1 -22.47 -23.04 6.60
CA MET A 1 -21.09 -22.84 6.09
C MET A 1 -20.16 -22.83 7.29
N ILE A 2 -19.03 -23.53 7.23
CA ILE A 2 -18.01 -23.52 8.29
C ILE A 2 -16.71 -23.03 7.65
N VAL A 3 -16.07 -22.03 8.27
CA VAL A 3 -14.77 -21.48 7.87
C VAL A 3 -13.79 -21.79 9.00
N ILE A 4 -12.65 -22.38 8.67
CA ILE A 4 -11.61 -22.78 9.63
C ILE A 4 -10.29 -22.19 9.16
N ASP A 5 -9.63 -21.42 10.02
CA ASP A 5 -8.23 -21.01 9.85
C ASP A 5 -7.42 -21.55 11.04
N ARG A 6 -6.14 -21.84 10.81
CA ARG A 6 -5.20 -22.29 11.85
C ARG A 6 -4.70 -21.14 12.71
N ARG A 7 -4.77 -19.91 12.19
CA ARG A 7 -4.38 -18.69 12.89
C ARG A 7 -5.43 -18.35 13.96
N ASP A 8 -5.00 -17.59 14.95
CA ASP A 8 -5.84 -17.06 16.02
C ASP A 8 -6.67 -15.82 15.60
N HIS A 9 -6.56 -15.41 14.34
CA HIS A 9 -7.27 -14.28 13.76
C HIS A 9 -7.80 -14.57 12.36
N ILE A 10 -8.79 -13.79 11.93
CA ILE A 10 -9.31 -13.80 10.56
C ILE A 10 -8.50 -12.86 9.65
N GLY A 11 -8.82 -12.82 8.35
CA GLY A 11 -8.23 -11.88 7.39
C GLY A 11 -6.91 -12.32 6.76
N GLY A 12 -6.34 -13.45 7.19
CA GLY A 12 -5.08 -13.97 6.63
C GLY A 12 -3.95 -12.95 6.78
N ASN A 13 -3.18 -12.72 5.71
CA ASN A 13 -2.06 -11.79 5.77
C ASN A 13 -2.50 -10.31 5.85
N SER A 14 -3.72 -9.99 5.42
CA SER A 14 -4.24 -8.62 5.47
C SER A 14 -4.83 -8.24 6.83
N TYR A 15 -4.64 -9.07 7.85
CA TYR A 15 -5.04 -8.78 9.22
C TYR A 15 -4.25 -7.61 9.81
N ASP A 16 -4.96 -6.69 10.44
CA ASP A 16 -4.42 -5.59 11.21
C ASP A 16 -4.87 -5.67 12.68
N GLU A 17 -4.08 -5.07 13.57
CA GLU A 17 -4.39 -4.96 14.99
C GLU A 17 -3.85 -3.65 15.56
N LYS A 18 -4.37 -3.25 16.72
CA LYS A 18 -3.81 -2.12 17.46
C LYS A 18 -2.58 -2.58 18.23
N ASP A 19 -1.49 -1.85 18.09
CA ASP A 19 -0.29 -2.07 18.89
C ASP A 19 -0.47 -1.57 20.35
N HIS A 20 0.58 -1.69 21.16
CA HIS A 20 0.61 -1.22 22.55
C HIS A 20 0.44 0.31 22.72
N HIS A 21 0.60 1.09 21.64
CA HIS A 21 0.34 2.53 21.60
C HIS A 21 -1.02 2.87 20.98
N SER A 22 -1.88 1.87 20.73
CA SER A 22 -3.17 2.01 20.06
C SER A 22 -3.10 2.48 18.60
N ILE A 23 -1.95 2.30 17.95
CA ILE A 23 -1.77 2.57 16.51
C ILE A 23 -2.19 1.32 15.73
N LEU A 24 -3.00 1.50 14.68
CA LEU A 24 -3.40 0.40 13.80
C LEU A 24 -2.22 -0.01 12.90
N ILE A 25 -1.81 -1.27 12.98
CA ILE A 25 -0.68 -1.83 12.22
C ILE A 25 -1.09 -3.12 11.51
N HIS A 26 -0.54 -3.36 10.31
CA HIS A 26 -0.67 -4.65 9.64
C HIS A 26 0.30 -5.66 10.29
N LYS A 27 -0.23 -6.80 10.72
CA LYS A 27 0.57 -7.83 11.40
C LYS A 27 1.54 -8.54 10.45
N CYS A 28 1.16 -8.66 9.18
CA CYS A 28 1.94 -9.34 8.15
C CYS A 28 2.14 -8.41 6.95
N ASP A 29 3.17 -7.56 7.00
CA ASP A 29 3.53 -6.61 5.93
C ASP A 29 2.48 -5.53 5.59
N PRO A 30 2.89 -4.36 5.08
CA PRO A 30 1.96 -3.30 4.68
C PRO A 30 1.03 -3.76 3.55
N HIS A 31 -0.28 -3.52 3.71
CA HIS A 31 -1.29 -3.85 2.71
C HIS A 31 -2.03 -2.58 2.28
N VAL A 32 -1.85 -2.17 1.02
CA VAL A 32 -2.59 -1.06 0.41
C VAL A 32 -3.59 -1.63 -0.58
N PHE A 33 -4.87 -1.29 -0.41
CA PHE A 33 -5.90 -1.69 -1.36
C PHE A 33 -5.85 -0.80 -2.61
N TYR A 34 -5.79 -1.43 -3.79
CA TYR A 34 -5.91 -0.77 -5.08
C TYR A 34 -6.62 -1.71 -6.06
N THR A 35 -7.56 -1.17 -6.83
CA THR A 35 -8.20 -1.90 -7.94
C THR A 35 -8.67 -0.94 -9.02
N ASN A 36 -8.62 -1.40 -10.27
CA ASN A 36 -9.26 -0.78 -11.43
C ASN A 36 -10.65 -1.37 -11.74
N LEU A 37 -11.10 -2.38 -10.98
CA LEU A 37 -12.39 -3.04 -11.16
C LEU A 37 -13.45 -2.42 -10.24
N VAL A 38 -14.44 -1.76 -10.85
CA VAL A 38 -15.50 -1.06 -10.14
C VAL A 38 -16.39 -2.03 -9.36
N GLU A 39 -16.62 -3.23 -9.88
CA GLU A 39 -17.39 -4.28 -9.23
C GLU A 39 -16.73 -4.78 -7.94
N VAL A 40 -15.40 -4.90 -7.90
CA VAL A 40 -14.65 -5.30 -6.71
C VAL A 40 -14.73 -4.22 -5.65
N TYR A 41 -14.52 -2.95 -6.04
CA TYR A 41 -14.66 -1.81 -5.15
C TYR A 41 -16.07 -1.75 -4.55
N LYS A 42 -17.12 -1.82 -5.39
CA LYS A 42 -18.52 -1.81 -4.95
C LYS A 42 -18.86 -2.97 -4.02
N TYR A 43 -18.35 -4.17 -4.32
CA TYR A 43 -18.57 -5.34 -3.47
C TYR A 43 -17.99 -5.12 -2.07
N LEU A 44 -16.72 -4.70 -1.99
CA LEU A 44 -16.04 -4.46 -0.72
C LEU A 44 -16.63 -3.28 0.06
N SER A 45 -17.15 -2.24 -0.62
CA SER A 45 -17.86 -1.12 0.01
C SER A 45 -19.10 -1.54 0.82
N ASN A 46 -19.62 -2.75 0.65
CA ASN A 46 -20.71 -3.25 1.49
C ASN A 46 -20.24 -3.67 2.90
N PHE A 47 -18.91 -3.79 3.11
CA PHE A 47 -18.32 -4.32 4.33
C PHE A 47 -17.38 -3.31 5.02
N THR A 48 -17.03 -2.20 4.37
CA THR A 48 -16.15 -1.16 4.92
C THR A 48 -16.38 0.19 4.26
N GLU A 49 -16.01 1.26 4.96
CA GLU A 49 -15.85 2.60 4.39
C GLU A 49 -14.42 2.79 3.86
N TRP A 50 -14.24 3.78 2.98
CA TRP A 50 -12.97 4.04 2.31
C TRP A 50 -12.34 5.35 2.74
N TYR A 51 -11.05 5.31 3.02
CA TYR A 51 -10.19 6.48 3.14
C TYR A 51 -9.39 6.65 1.83
N PRO A 52 -9.56 7.76 1.09
CA PRO A 52 -8.78 8.01 -0.12
C PRO A 52 -7.28 8.12 0.22
N TYR A 53 -6.49 7.22 -0.33
CA TYR A 53 -5.05 7.15 -0.08
C TYR A 53 -4.30 6.80 -1.36
N GLU A 54 -3.30 7.60 -1.71
CA GLU A 54 -2.37 7.34 -2.79
C GLU A 54 -1.01 6.95 -2.20
N HIS A 55 -0.57 5.73 -2.50
CA HIS A 55 0.69 5.21 -1.97
C HIS A 55 1.86 5.67 -2.82
N HIS A 56 2.76 6.44 -2.22
CA HIS A 56 4.01 6.87 -2.84
C HIS A 56 5.20 6.19 -2.17
N ILE A 57 6.06 5.59 -3.00
CA ILE A 57 7.24 4.88 -2.53
C ILE A 57 8.48 5.68 -2.94
N LEU A 58 9.42 5.79 -2.01
CA LEU A 58 10.78 6.27 -2.29
C LEU A 58 11.77 5.12 -2.12
N THR A 59 12.73 5.04 -3.03
CA THR A 59 13.86 4.11 -2.96
C THR A 59 15.16 4.88 -2.69
N SER A 60 16.07 4.27 -1.93
CA SER A 60 17.40 4.82 -1.67
C SER A 60 18.40 4.27 -2.68
N VAL A 61 18.95 5.15 -3.53
CA VAL A 61 19.95 4.81 -4.54
C VAL A 61 21.09 5.80 -4.44
N ASN A 62 22.32 5.32 -4.21
CA ASN A 62 23.52 6.16 -4.08
C ASN A 62 23.36 7.31 -3.05
N GLY A 63 22.63 7.07 -1.96
CA GLY A 63 22.36 8.08 -0.93
C GLY A 63 21.25 9.08 -1.28
N MET A 64 20.59 8.92 -2.44
CA MET A 64 19.47 9.75 -2.86
C MET A 64 18.14 9.02 -2.70
N LEU A 65 17.10 9.74 -2.26
CA LEU A 65 15.73 9.25 -2.26
C LEU A 65 15.07 9.58 -3.60
N LEU A 66 14.70 8.53 -4.33
CA LEU A 66 14.12 8.63 -5.67
C LEU A 66 12.72 8.00 -5.69
N PRO A 67 11.76 8.58 -6.42
CA PRO A 67 10.43 7.98 -6.54
C PRO A 67 10.50 6.66 -7.31
N ILE A 68 9.61 5.73 -6.95
CA ILE A 68 9.37 4.50 -7.70
C ILE A 68 7.84 4.33 -7.88
N PRO A 69 7.34 3.87 -9.05
CA PRO A 69 8.05 3.48 -10.28
C PRO A 69 8.91 4.59 -10.91
N ILE A 70 9.94 4.20 -11.68
CA ILE A 70 10.84 5.14 -12.35
C ILE A 70 10.01 6.05 -13.26
N ASN A 71 10.14 7.35 -13.05
CA ASN A 71 9.49 8.41 -13.82
C ASN A 71 10.49 9.51 -14.21
N LEU A 72 10.02 10.58 -14.86
CA LEU A 72 10.85 11.71 -15.28
C LEU A 72 11.63 12.34 -14.11
N ASP A 73 11.00 12.47 -12.93
CA ASP A 73 11.66 12.99 -11.73
C ASP A 73 12.82 12.10 -11.29
N THR A 74 12.67 10.78 -11.43
CA THR A 74 13.72 9.81 -11.11
C THR A 74 14.93 10.04 -12.01
N ILE A 75 14.70 10.18 -13.32
CA ILE A 75 15.76 10.37 -14.32
C ILE A 75 16.45 11.72 -14.13
N ASN A 76 15.67 12.80 -13.99
CA ASN A 76 16.19 14.15 -13.79
C ASN A 76 17.02 14.24 -12.50
N LYS A 77 16.55 13.66 -11.40
CA LYS A 77 17.31 13.63 -10.14
C LYS A 77 18.58 12.79 -10.25
N LEU A 78 18.47 11.55 -10.72
CA LEU A 78 19.61 10.62 -10.74
C LEU A 78 20.75 11.10 -11.63
N TYR A 79 20.44 11.71 -12.78
CA TYR A 79 21.43 12.13 -13.76
C TYR A 79 21.67 13.65 -13.81
N SER A 80 21.06 14.42 -12.91
CA SER A 80 21.11 15.89 -12.93
C SER A 80 20.72 16.49 -14.29
N LEU A 81 19.64 15.96 -14.88
CA LEU A 81 19.09 16.41 -16.15
C LEU A 81 17.89 17.35 -15.94
N ASN A 82 17.54 18.12 -16.97
CA ASN A 82 16.32 18.92 -17.06
C ASN A 82 15.54 18.51 -18.31
N LEU A 83 15.11 17.25 -18.34
CA LEU A 83 14.21 16.77 -19.39
C LEU A 83 12.80 17.28 -19.12
N ASN A 84 12.16 17.77 -20.17
CA ASN A 84 10.74 18.14 -20.20
C ASN A 84 10.01 17.19 -21.16
N GLU A 85 8.70 17.02 -20.98
CA GLU A 85 7.83 16.24 -21.87
C GLU A 85 7.81 16.76 -23.32
#